data_AF-A0A1H0F6C1-F1
#
_entry.id   AF-A0A1H0F6C1-F1
#
_cell.length_a   1.000
_cell.length_b   1.000
_cell.length_c   1.000
_cell.angle_alpha   90.00
_cell.angle_beta   90.00
_cell.angle_gamma   90.00
#
_symmetry.space_group_name_H-M   'P 1'
#
loop_
_entity.id
_entity.type
_entity.pdbx_description
1 polymer ?
#
loop_
_entity_poly.entity_id
_entity_poly.type
_entity_poly.pdbx_seq_one_letter_code
_entity_poly.pdbx_strand_id
1 'polypeptide(L)' 'MARELGRHRSTIYREIRRNTFRDRELPDYSGYFPTVADDIRKERRQRLRKLVRHPQLRELVIEQLKALWSPQQIAGRLLA' A
#
# COMPACT_ATOMS: atom_id res chain seq x y z
N MET A 1 -14.21 10.98 -22.74
CA MET A 1 -13.28 10.39 -21.72
C MET A 1 -11.97 11.16 -21.49
N ALA A 2 -11.00 11.22 -22.41
CA ALA A 2 -9.69 11.85 -22.11
C ALA A 2 -9.74 13.36 -21.84
N ARG A 3 -10.51 14.10 -22.67
CA ARG A 3 -10.76 15.54 -22.48
C ARG A 3 -11.58 15.83 -21.22
N GLU A 4 -12.62 15.03 -20.96
CA GLU A 4 -13.45 15.16 -19.74
C GLU A 4 -12.63 14.97 -18.45
N LEU A 5 -11.67 14.05 -18.46
CA LEU A 5 -10.79 13.79 -17.30
C LEU A 5 -9.60 14.76 -17.22
N GLY A 6 -9.44 15.68 -18.17
CA GLY A 6 -8.28 16.59 -18.23
C GLY A 6 -6.94 15.86 -18.36
N ARG A 7 -6.92 14.64 -18.93
CA ARG A 7 -5.70 13.81 -19.04
C ARG A 7 -5.31 13.55 -20.48
N HIS A 8 -4.01 13.46 -20.72
CA HIS A 8 -3.50 13.06 -22.03
C HIS A 8 -3.94 11.63 -22.37
N ARG A 9 -4.35 11.41 -23.62
CA ARG A 9 -4.78 10.10 -24.15
C ARG A 9 -3.79 8.96 -23.87
N SER A 10 -2.48 9.23 -24.00
CA SER A 10 -1.44 8.23 -23.71
C SER A 10 -1.32 7.88 -22.23
N THR A 11 -1.78 8.74 -21.33
CA THR A 11 -1.83 8.44 -19.89
C THR A 11 -2.93 7.43 -19.61
N ILE A 12 -4.11 7.62 -20.20
CA ILE A 12 -5.24 6.69 -20.07
C ILE A 12 -4.88 5.33 -20.70
N TYR A 13 -4.27 5.34 -21.89
CA TYR A 13 -3.85 4.10 -22.53
C TYR A 13 -2.82 3.32 -21.68
N ARG A 14 -1.83 4.02 -21.12
CA ARG A 14 -0.83 3.40 -20.22
C ARG A 14 -1.46 2.85 -18.95
N GLU A 15 -2.47 3.54 -18.40
CA GLU A 15 -3.19 3.10 -17.21
C GLU A 15 -3.99 1.81 -17.47
N ILE A 16 -4.81 1.81 -18.52
CA ILE A 16 -5.61 0.64 -18.91
C ILE A 16 -4.67 -0.54 -19.16
N ARG A 17 -3.60 -0.35 -19.93
CA ARG A 17 -2.65 -1.43 -20.24
C ARG A 17 -1.98 -2.01 -18.98
N ARG A 18 -1.65 -1.17 -18.00
CA ARG A 18 -1.00 -1.62 -16.76
C ARG A 18 -1.95 -2.39 -15.84
N ASN A 19 -3.21 -1.97 -15.76
CA ASN A 19 -4.17 -2.45 -14.77
C ASN A 19 -5.28 -3.34 -15.37
N THR A 20 -5.13 -3.79 -16.63
CA THR A 20 -6.04 -4.79 -17.21
C THR A 20 -5.66 -6.16 -16.68
N PHE A 21 -6.59 -6.80 -16.00
CA PHE A 21 -6.46 -8.19 -15.55
C PHE A 21 -6.93 -9.14 -16.66
N ARG A 22 -6.23 -10.26 -16.81
CA ARG A 22 -6.57 -11.32 -17.76
C ARG A 22 -6.46 -12.67 -17.08
N ASP A 23 -7.59 -13.34 -16.99
CA ASP A 23 -7.72 -14.70 -16.49
C ASP A 23 -7.92 -15.66 -17.67
N ARG A 24 -7.16 -16.76 -17.69
CA ARG A 24 -7.25 -17.78 -18.75
C ARG A 24 -8.32 -18.82 -18.47
N GLU A 25 -8.65 -19.03 -17.20
CA GLU A 25 -9.61 -20.03 -16.74
C GLU A 25 -11.03 -19.43 -16.65
N LEU A 26 -11.10 -18.12 -16.36
CA LEU A 26 -12.34 -17.37 -16.25
C LEU A 26 -12.32 -16.12 -17.16
N PRO A 27 -12.43 -16.28 -18.49
CA PRO A 27 -12.34 -15.16 -19.44
C PRO A 27 -13.36 -14.06 -19.18
N ASP A 28 -14.56 -14.40 -18.70
CA ASP A 28 -15.65 -13.46 -18.40
C ASP A 28 -15.30 -12.46 -17.29
N TYR A 29 -14.31 -12.79 -16.47
CA TYR A 29 -13.81 -11.93 -15.38
C TYR A 29 -12.53 -11.17 -15.78
N SER A 30 -12.09 -11.28 -17.04
CA SER A 30 -10.99 -10.48 -17.57
C SER A 30 -11.46 -9.06 -17.90
N GLY A 31 -10.73 -8.05 -17.42
CA GLY A 31 -11.15 -6.68 -17.64
C GLY A 31 -10.31 -5.63 -16.92
N TYR A 32 -10.73 -4.38 -17.10
CA TYR A 32 -10.18 -3.25 -16.37
C TYR A 32 -11.08 -2.94 -15.17
N PHE A 33 -10.49 -3.00 -13.98
CA PHE A 33 -11.19 -2.78 -12.70
C PHE A 33 -10.69 -1.47 -12.06
N PRO A 34 -11.35 -0.32 -12.31
CA PRO A 34 -10.84 0.99 -11.88
C PRO A 34 -10.78 1.17 -10.37
N THR A 35 -11.70 0.57 -9.62
CA THR A 35 -11.73 0.61 -8.15
C THR A 35 -10.51 -0.09 -7.57
N VAL A 36 -10.27 -1.34 -7.99
CA VAL A 36 -9.11 -2.15 -7.61
C VAL A 36 -7.81 -1.44 -8.00
N ALA A 37 -7.73 -0.87 -9.20
CA ALA A 37 -6.56 -0.13 -9.66
C ALA A 37 -6.24 1.08 -8.77
N ASP A 38 -7.26 1.85 -8.35
CA ASP A 38 -7.07 2.98 -7.44
C ASP A 38 -6.74 2.53 -6.02
N ASP A 39 -7.31 1.42 -5.54
CA ASP A 39 -6.98 0.85 -4.22
C ASP A 39 -5.52 0.42 -4.15
N ILE A 40 -5.02 -0.31 -5.16
CA ILE A 40 -3.60 -0.67 -5.28
C ILE A 40 -2.72 0.60 -5.37
N ARG A 41 -3.19 1.66 -6.04
CA ARG A 41 -2.47 2.95 -6.11
C ARG A 41 -2.43 3.63 -4.74
N LYS A 42 -3.52 3.61 -3.99
CA LYS A 42 -3.62 4.18 -2.63
C LYS A 42 -2.74 3.41 -1.66
N GLU A 43 -2.76 2.08 -1.70
CA GLU A 43 -1.94 1.19 -0.89
C GLU A 43 -0.45 1.49 -1.08
N ARG A 44 0.03 1.57 -2.33
CA ARG A 44 1.43 1.94 -2.63
C ARG A 44 1.82 3.33 -2.11
N ARG A 45 0.87 4.25 -2.02
CA ARG A 45 1.08 5.62 -1.50
C ARG A 45 0.85 5.71 0.01
N GLN A 46 0.37 4.65 0.64
CA GLN A 46 0.03 4.68 2.05
C GLN A 46 1.30 4.91 2.87
N ARG A 47 1.29 5.99 3.66
CA ARG A 47 2.34 6.21 4.65
C ARG A 47 2.08 5.29 5.83
N LEU A 48 2.69 4.09 5.78
CA LEU A 48 2.62 3.14 6.88
C LEU A 48 3.19 3.78 8.15
N ARG A 49 2.48 3.57 9.28
CA ARG A 49 2.95 4.01 10.60
C ARG A 49 4.28 3.31 10.94
N LYS A 50 5.13 3.93 11.76
CA LYS A 50 6.51 3.48 12.08
C LYS A 50 6.62 1.97 12.35
N LEU A 51 5.73 1.43 13.19
CA LEU A 51 5.75 0.01 13.58
C LEU A 51 5.25 -0.95 12.49
N VAL A 52 4.43 -0.48 11.56
CA VAL A 52 4.02 -1.29 10.39
C VAL A 52 5.15 -1.30 9.36
N ARG A 53 5.84 -0.16 9.20
CA ARG A 53 6.97 -0.02 8.28
C ARG A 53 8.22 -0.79 8.72
N HIS A 54 8.42 -0.95 10.03
CA HIS A 54 9.61 -1.58 10.62
C HIS A 54 9.22 -2.78 11.49
N PRO A 55 9.06 -3.98 10.92
CA PRO A 55 8.63 -5.18 11.65
C PRO A 55 9.57 -5.55 12.82
N GLN A 56 10.88 -5.41 12.61
CA GLN A 56 11.91 -5.66 13.64
C GLN A 56 11.74 -4.72 14.84
N LEU A 57 11.48 -3.43 14.59
CA LEU A 57 11.20 -2.46 15.64
C LEU A 57 9.91 -2.80 16.39
N ARG A 58 8.88 -3.25 15.67
CA ARG A 58 7.61 -3.69 16.27
C ARG A 58 7.83 -4.88 17.20
N GLU A 59 8.59 -5.88 16.78
CA GLU A 59 8.92 -7.05 17.59
C GLU A 59 9.66 -6.66 18.87
N LEU A 60 10.69 -5.82 18.75
CA LEU A 60 11.42 -5.28 19.90
C LEU A 60 10.49 -4.54 20.86
N VAL A 61 9.63 -3.64 20.36
CA VAL A 61 8.68 -2.90 21.21
C VAL A 61 7.71 -3.86 21.92
N ILE A 62 7.22 -4.90 21.24
CA ILE A 62 6.35 -5.92 21.84
C ILE A 62 7.08 -6.68 22.94
N GLU A 63 8.34 -7.07 22.71
CA GLU A 63 9.16 -7.77 23.70
C GLU A 63 9.37 -6.91 24.97
N GLN A 64 9.74 -5.64 24.81
CA GLN A 64 9.95 -4.74 25.95
C GLN A 64 8.65 -4.45 26.72
N LEU A 65 7.51 -4.33 26.02
CA LEU A 65 6.21 -4.18 26.68
C LEU A 65 5.84 -5.43 27.50
N LYS A 66 6.14 -6.63 26.98
CA LYS A 66 5.95 -7.88 27.74
C LYS A 66 6.87 -7.95 28.96
N ALA A 67 8.04 -7.34 28.90
CA ALA A 67 8.96 -7.19 30.03
C ALA A 67 8.52 -6.08 31.03
N LEU A 68 7.31 -5.54 30.91
CA LEU A 68 6.72 -4.50 31.78
C LEU A 68 7.46 -3.16 31.75
N TRP A 69 8.15 -2.84 30.65
CA TRP A 69 8.77 -1.53 30.48
C TRP A 69 7.73 -0.49 30.06
N SER A 70 7.84 0.73 30.59
CA SER A 70 6.97 1.81 30.16
C SER A 70 7.32 2.26 28.73
N PRO A 71 6.34 2.77 27.95
CA PRO A 71 6.62 3.32 26.62
C PRO A 71 7.74 4.37 26.63
N GLN A 72 7.83 5.19 27.69
CA GLN A 72 8.88 6.19 27.86
C GLN A 72 10.26 5.55 28.04
N GLN A 73 10.38 4.46 28.81
CA GLN A 73 11.64 3.72 28.97
C GLN A 73 12.09 3.06 27.67
N ILE A 74 11.14 2.51 26.90
CA ILE A 74 11.43 1.92 25.59
C ILE A 74 11.93 3.00 24.64
N ALA A 75 11.23 4.13 24.56
CA ALA A 75 11.62 5.25 23.70
C ALA A 75 13.00 5.80 24.07
N GLY A 76 13.31 5.94 25.35
CA GLY A 76 14.62 6.44 25.82
C GLY A 76 15.80 5.49 25.57
N ARG A 77 15.54 4.22 25.27
CA ARG A 77 16.56 3.18 24.99
C ARG A 77 16.71 2.86 23.51
N LEU A 78 15.77 3.28 22.67
CA LEU A 78 15.93 3.24 21.22
C LEU A 78 16.93 4.32 20.81
N LEU A 79 18.15 3.94 20.45
CA LEU A 79 19.13 4.85 19.85
C LEU A 79 18.53 5.45 18.57
N ALA A 80 18.63 6.78 18.44
CA ALA A 80 18.14 7.54 17.30
C ALA A 80 18.92 7.23 16.01
#